data_AF-A0AAN7PXG5-F1
#
_entry.id   AF-A0AAN7PXG5-F1
#
_cell.length_a   1.000
_cell.length_b   1.000
_cell.length_c   1.000
_cell.angle_alpha   90.00
_cell.angle_beta   90.00
_cell.angle_gamma   90.00
#
_symmetry.space_group_name_H-M   'P 1'
#
loop_
_entity.id
_entity.type
_entity.pdbx_description
1 polymer ?
#
loop_
_entity_poly.entity_id
_entity_poly.type
_entity_poly.pdbx_seq_one_letter_code
_entity_poly.pdbx_strand_id
1 'polypeptide(L)'
;MLAQKANHILGCVKRNVASRLREVILPLCSVLMRPHLQYCIQLWGPQYKTDMDLLERVQRRATGGLEHLSYEDRLRELGLFSLEKRRLRGELIVAFQYFQVPSNPNHSMIR
;
A
#
# COMPACT_ATOMS: atom_id res chain seq x y z
N MET A 1 -3.01 -12.37 6.70
CA MET A 1 -4.39 -11.92 7.04
C MET A 1 -4.90 -10.80 6.11
N LEU A 2 -4.11 -9.75 5.86
CA LEU A 2 -4.48 -8.63 4.98
C LEU A 2 -4.72 -9.03 3.52
N ALA A 3 -3.82 -9.84 2.94
CA ALA A 3 -3.97 -10.32 1.57
C ALA A 3 -5.23 -11.19 1.36
N GLN A 4 -5.60 -12.01 2.34
CA GLN A 4 -6.83 -12.81 2.29
C GLN A 4 -8.09 -11.93 2.34
N LYS A 5 -8.13 -10.94 3.24
CA LYS A 5 -9.25 -9.96 3.29
C LYS A 5 -9.37 -9.17 1.99
N ALA A 6 -8.25 -8.70 1.44
CA ALA A 6 -8.24 -7.97 0.18
C ALA A 6 -8.70 -8.83 -1.01
N ASN A 7 -8.30 -10.11 -1.07
CA ASN A 7 -8.78 -11.05 -2.09
C ASN A 7 -10.28 -11.32 -1.96
N HIS A 8 -10.81 -11.41 -0.74
CA HIS A 8 -12.25 -11.60 -0.51
C HIS A 8 -13.07 -10.41 -1.01
N ILE A 9 -12.64 -9.18 -0.68
CA ILE A 9 -13.27 -7.94 -1.18
C ILE A 9 -13.20 -7.89 -2.71
N LEU A 10 -12.03 -8.16 -3.30
CA LEU A 10 -11.85 -8.19 -4.76
C LEU A 10 -12.79 -9.21 -5.44
N GLY A 11 -12.94 -10.40 -4.84
CA GLY A 11 -13.84 -11.43 -5.34
C GLY A 11 -15.32 -11.07 -5.23
N CYS A 12 -15.71 -10.28 -4.23
CA CYS A 12 -17.08 -9.77 -4.07
C CYS A 12 -17.41 -8.69 -5.11
N VAL A 13 -16.46 -7.77 -5.35
CA VAL A 13 -16.59 -6.71 -6.36
C VAL A 13 -16.67 -7.30 -7.77
N LYS A 14 -15.84 -8.30 -8.09
CA LYS A 14 -15.88 -8.99 -9.40
C LYS A 14 -17.20 -9.69 -9.69
N ARG A 15 -17.86 -10.26 -8.67
CA ARG A 15 -19.10 -11.04 -8.84
C ARG A 15 -20.34 -10.18 -9.05
N ASN A 16 -20.35 -8.95 -8.56
CA ASN A 16 -21.57 -8.12 -8.53
C ASN A 16 -21.67 -7.07 -9.65
N VAL A 17 -20.66 -6.91 -10.53
CA VAL A 17 -20.62 -5.76 -11.44
C VAL A 17 -20.34 -6.20 -12.87
N ALA A 18 -21.41 -6.35 -13.66
CA ALA A 18 -21.38 -6.92 -15.00
C ALA A 18 -20.96 -5.96 -16.14
N SER A 19 -20.81 -4.64 -15.93
CA SER A 19 -20.50 -3.73 -17.06
C SER A 19 -19.83 -2.38 -16.77
N ARG A 20 -19.55 -1.99 -15.52
CA ARG A 20 -18.99 -0.64 -15.17
C ARG A 20 -17.54 -0.66 -14.63
N LEU A 21 -16.77 -1.68 -15.01
CA LEU A 21 -15.46 -2.03 -14.44
C LEU A 21 -14.40 -0.92 -14.51
N ARG A 22 -14.31 -0.15 -15.60
CA ARG A 22 -13.18 0.79 -15.80
C ARG A 22 -13.38 2.12 -15.05
N GLU A 23 -14.59 2.64 -15.01
CA GLU A 23 -14.85 3.98 -14.47
C GLU A 23 -15.23 3.98 -12.99
N VAL A 24 -15.87 2.91 -12.49
CA VAL A 24 -16.41 2.89 -11.11
C VAL A 24 -15.61 1.95 -10.21
N ILE A 25 -15.20 0.78 -10.70
CA ILE A 25 -14.51 -0.21 -9.86
C ILE A 25 -13.05 0.17 -9.60
N LEU A 26 -12.35 0.70 -10.60
CA LEU A 26 -10.94 1.05 -10.45
C LEU A 26 -10.71 2.14 -9.38
N PRO A 27 -11.50 3.24 -9.33
CA PRO A 27 -11.43 4.18 -8.22
C PRO A 27 -11.85 3.56 -6.88
N LEU A 28 -12.90 2.72 -6.87
CA LEU A 28 -13.39 2.09 -5.63
C LEU A 28 -12.36 1.12 -5.03
N CYS A 29 -11.74 0.28 -5.85
CA CYS A 29 -10.64 -0.59 -5.45
C CYS A 29 -9.42 0.22 -4.98
N SER A 30 -9.09 1.32 -5.66
CA SER A 30 -8.02 2.25 -5.23
C SER A 30 -8.31 2.84 -3.85
N VAL A 31 -9.53 3.35 -3.62
CA VAL A 31 -9.94 3.96 -2.35
C VAL A 31 -9.99 2.95 -1.22
N LEU A 32 -10.44 1.72 -1.47
CA LEU A 32 -10.47 0.66 -0.44
C LEU A 32 -9.06 0.14 -0.13
N MET A 33 -8.19 0.02 -1.13
CA MET A 33 -6.84 -0.50 -0.93
C MET A 33 -5.90 0.55 -0.32
N ARG A 34 -6.04 1.84 -0.64
CA ARG A 34 -5.21 2.93 -0.10
C ARG A 34 -5.06 2.91 1.42
N PRO A 35 -6.12 2.96 2.26
CA PRO A 35 -5.98 2.99 3.71
C PRO A 35 -5.40 1.69 4.28
N HIS A 36 -5.79 0.53 3.74
CA HIS A 36 -5.22 -0.76 4.17
C HIS A 36 -3.73 -0.86 3.84
N LEU A 37 -3.31 -0.42 2.67
CA LEU A 37 -1.91 -0.42 2.26
C LEU A 37 -1.09 0.64 3.00
N GLN A 38 -1.69 1.78 3.33
CA GLN A 38 -1.00 2.93 3.91
C GLN A 38 -0.83 2.82 5.43
N TYR A 39 -1.81 2.26 6.15
CA TYR A 39 -1.70 1.92 7.57
C TYR A 39 -0.60 0.89 7.84
N CYS A 40 -0.40 -0.01 6.90
CA CYS A 40 0.53 -1.11 7.02
C CYS A 40 2.02 -0.70 6.91
N ILE A 41 2.33 0.43 6.26
CA ILE A 41 3.72 0.85 5.97
C ILE A 41 4.57 1.03 7.24
N GLN A 42 3.98 1.46 8.36
CA GLN A 42 4.73 1.64 9.63
C GLN A 42 5.09 0.32 10.31
N LEU A 43 4.36 -0.76 10.02
CA LEU A 43 4.57 -2.08 10.60
C LEU A 43 5.54 -2.94 9.75
N TRP A 44 5.80 -2.51 8.51
CA TRP A 44 6.48 -3.34 7.51
C TRP A 44 7.99 -3.14 7.55
N GLY A 45 8.63 -3.75 8.55
CA GLY A 45 10.07 -3.95 8.54
C GLY A 45 10.50 -4.94 7.43
N PRO A 46 11.82 -5.07 7.18
CA PRO A 46 12.37 -5.94 6.14
C PRO A 46 11.93 -7.41 6.24
N GLN A 47 11.50 -7.86 7.42
CA GLN A 47 10.97 -9.20 7.66
C GLN A 47 9.64 -9.52 6.93
N TYR A 48 8.91 -8.52 6.43
CA TYR A 48 7.58 -8.72 5.80
C TYR A 48 7.59 -8.66 4.26
N LYS A 49 8.75 -8.83 3.62
CA LYS A 49 8.90 -8.80 2.15
C LYS A 49 7.94 -9.76 1.43
N THR A 50 7.73 -10.96 1.98
CA THR A 50 6.81 -11.96 1.41
C THR A 50 5.35 -11.50 1.42
N ASP A 51 4.90 -10.86 2.51
CA ASP A 51 3.55 -10.32 2.59
C ASP A 51 3.36 -9.11 1.66
N MET A 52 4.42 -8.35 1.42
CA MET A 52 4.41 -7.27 0.42
C MET A 52 4.19 -7.82 -0.99
N ASP A 53 4.93 -8.86 -1.37
CA ASP A 53 4.82 -9.46 -2.71
C ASP A 53 3.41 -10.01 -2.94
N LEU A 54 2.79 -10.58 -1.90
CA LEU A 54 1.39 -11.02 -1.96
C LEU A 54 0.43 -9.85 -2.16
N LEU A 55 0.66 -8.71 -1.49
CA LEU A 55 -0.18 -7.53 -1.63
C LEU A 55 0.04 -6.81 -2.97
N GLU A 56 1.26 -6.82 -3.50
CA GLU A 56 1.58 -6.30 -4.84
C GLU A 56 0.86 -7.12 -5.91
N ARG A 57 0.78 -8.44 -5.74
CA ARG A 57 -0.03 -9.33 -6.61
C ARG A 57 -1.52 -9.01 -6.52
N VAL A 58 -2.04 -8.70 -5.33
CA VAL A 58 -3.43 -8.26 -5.18
C VAL A 58 -3.66 -6.94 -5.89
N GLN A 59 -2.74 -5.98 -5.77
CA GLN A 59 -2.80 -4.70 -6.48
C GLN A 59 -2.76 -4.91 -7.99
N ARG A 60 -1.86 -5.75 -8.51
CA ARG A 60 -1.81 -6.12 -9.94
C ARG A 60 -3.14 -6.68 -10.45
N ARG A 61 -3.77 -7.60 -9.70
CA ARG A 61 -5.07 -8.19 -10.06
C ARG A 61 -6.21 -7.17 -9.99
N ALA A 62 -6.20 -6.29 -9.00
CA ALA A 62 -7.20 -5.21 -8.88
C ALA A 62 -7.09 -4.23 -10.06
N THR A 63 -5.86 -3.97 -10.53
CA THR A 63 -5.60 -3.19 -11.74
C THR A 63 -5.73 -3.97 -13.05
N GLY A 64 -6.16 -5.25 -13.01
CA GLY A 64 -6.30 -6.09 -14.20
C GLY A 64 -7.34 -5.59 -15.21
N GLY A 65 -8.27 -4.72 -14.79
CA GLY A 65 -9.18 -4.02 -15.72
C GLY A 65 -8.48 -3.08 -16.72
N LEU A 66 -7.18 -2.83 -16.53
CA LEU A 66 -6.33 -1.99 -17.40
C LEU A 66 -5.24 -2.82 -18.10
N GLU A 67 -5.54 -4.05 -18.48
CA GLU A 67 -4.57 -5.01 -19.01
C GLU A 67 -3.76 -4.52 -20.23
N HIS A 68 -4.30 -3.59 -21.02
CA HIS A 68 -3.64 -2.93 -22.16
C HIS A 68 -2.49 -1.98 -21.77
N LEU A 69 -2.44 -1.53 -20.51
CA LEU A 69 -1.37 -0.65 -20.01
C LEU A 69 -0.27 -1.47 -19.33
N SER A 70 0.95 -0.95 -19.31
CA SER A 70 2.01 -1.51 -18.47
C SER A 70 1.64 -1.38 -16.98
N TYR A 71 2.22 -2.22 -16.10
CA TYR A 71 1.89 -2.12 -14.67
C TYR A 71 2.16 -0.72 -14.09
N GLU A 72 3.26 -0.07 -14.48
CA GLU A 72 3.55 1.30 -14.06
C GLU A 72 2.52 2.31 -14.59
N ASP A 73 2.13 2.19 -15.85
CA ASP A 73 1.11 3.07 -16.43
C ASP A 73 -0.25 2.91 -15.75
N ARG A 74 -0.61 1.68 -15.37
CA ARG A 74 -1.82 1.41 -14.57
C ARG A 74 -1.75 2.12 -13.23
N LEU A 75 -0.60 2.09 -12.56
CA LEU A 75 -0.41 2.79 -11.30
C LEU A 75 -0.51 4.32 -11.49
N ARG A 76 0.04 4.85 -12.59
CA ARG A 76 -0.03 6.28 -12.92
C ARG A 76 -1.46 6.73 -13.18
N GLU A 77 -2.23 6.01 -14.02
CA GLU A 77 -3.65 6.30 -14.28
C GLU A 77 -4.47 6.33 -12.98
N LEU A 78 -4.17 5.44 -12.03
CA LEU A 78 -4.89 5.32 -10.76
C LEU A 78 -4.36 6.23 -9.64
N GLY A 79 -3.32 7.01 -9.93
CA GLY A 79 -2.62 7.84 -8.93
C GLY A 79 -2.06 7.03 -7.75
N LEU A 80 -1.68 5.78 -8.00
CA LEU A 80 -1.14 4.86 -7.01
C LEU A 80 0.39 4.81 -7.11
N PHE A 81 1.03 4.43 -6.01
CA PHE A 81 2.45 4.08 -5.98
C PHE A 81 2.56 2.56 -5.83
N SER A 82 3.67 1.98 -6.28
CA SER A 82 4.02 0.60 -5.95
C SER A 82 4.18 0.46 -4.43
N LEU A 83 3.97 -0.75 -3.91
CA LEU A 83 4.14 -0.98 -2.47
C LEU A 83 5.59 -0.80 -2.03
N GLU A 84 6.54 -1.13 -2.90
CA GLU A 84 7.96 -0.91 -2.63
C GLU A 84 8.30 0.57 -2.45
N LYS A 85 7.82 1.44 -3.35
CA LYS A 85 8.04 2.89 -3.26
C LYS A 85 7.38 3.48 -2.00
N ARG A 86 6.24 2.93 -1.59
CA ARG A 86 5.55 3.30 -0.35
C ARG A 86 6.33 2.86 0.90
N ARG A 87 6.89 1.64 0.91
CA ARG A 87 7.77 1.16 1.98
C ARG A 87 8.98 2.06 2.13
N LEU A 88 9.69 2.34 1.04
CA LEU A 88 10.88 3.21 1.05
C LEU A 88 10.54 4.58 1.62
N ARG A 89 9.39 5.16 1.25
CA ARG A 89 8.92 6.41 1.85
C ARG A 89 8.68 6.27 3.36
N GLY A 90 8.08 5.18 3.81
CA GLY A 90 7.90 4.89 5.24
C GLY A 90 9.22 4.77 6.00
N GLU A 91 10.17 4.02 5.46
CA GLU A 91 11.51 3.85 6.05
C GLU A 91 12.25 5.19 6.15
N LEU A 92 12.17 6.03 5.11
CA LEU A 92 12.77 7.37 5.13
C LEU A 92 12.12 8.29 6.17
N ILE A 93 10.80 8.21 6.36
CA ILE A 93 10.11 8.97 7.42
C ILE A 93 10.57 8.51 8.79
N VAL A 94 10.67 7.21 9.04
CA VAL A 94 11.14 6.65 10.32
C VAL A 94 12.60 7.02 10.57
N ALA A 95 13.47 6.89 9.56
CA ALA A 95 14.87 7.28 9.66
C ALA A 95 15.00 8.78 9.97
N PHE A 96 14.25 9.63 9.27
CA PHE A 96 14.23 11.08 9.51
C PHE A 96 13.75 11.40 10.93
N GLN A 97 12.70 10.75 11.42
CA GLN A 97 12.25 10.89 12.80
C GLN A 97 13.35 10.50 13.80
N TYR A 98 14.06 9.40 13.56
CA TYR A 98 15.19 8.97 14.39
C TYR A 98 16.32 10.02 14.42
N PHE A 99 16.67 10.59 13.26
CA PHE A 99 17.68 11.65 13.17
C PHE A 99 17.22 13.00 13.74
N GLN A 100 15.91 13.22 13.83
CA GLN A 100 15.31 14.44 14.42
C GLN A 100 14.94 14.31 15.89
N VAL A 101 15.05 13.13 16.51
CA VAL A 101 14.92 13.01 17.97
C VAL A 101 16.00 13.91 18.57
N PRO A 102 15.65 14.99 19.30
CA PRO A 102 16.65 15.80 19.95
C PRO A 102 17.35 14.91 20.97
N SER A 103 18.66 14.76 20.83
CA SER A 103 19.55 14.35 21.90
C SER A 103 19.34 15.35 23.05
N ASN A 104 18.38 15.07 23.93
CA ASN A 104 18.17 15.88 25.13
C ASN A 104 19.44 15.72 25.99
N PRO A 105 20.27 16.76 26.17
CA PRO A 105 21.49 16.64 26.96
C PRO A 105 21.22 16.64 28.47
N ASN A 106 19.96 16.77 28.91
CA ASN A 106 19.63 17.04 30.30
C ASN A 106 19.05 15.83 31.05
N HIS A 107 19.73 14.68 30.96
CA HIS A 107 19.57 13.61 31.96
C HIS A 107 20.91 13.28 32.60
N SER A 108 21.57 14.31 33.13
CA SER A 108 22.81 14.19 33.90
C SER A 108 22.83 15.15 35.10
N MET A 109 21.70 15.40 35.75
CA MET A 109 21.68 15.99 37.09
C MET A 109 20.28 15.96 37.72
N ILE A 110 19.87 14.82 38.30
CA ILE A 110 19.17 14.81 39.59
C ILE A 110 19.70 13.60 40.37
N ARG A 111 20.11 13.88 41.59
CA ARG A 111 20.67 12.99 42.62
C ARG A 111 19.81 11.78 42.93
#